data_AF-A0A3N5UN10-F1
#
_entry.id   AF-A0A3N5UN10-F1
#
_cell.length_a   1.000
_cell.length_b   1.000
_cell.length_c   1.000
_cell.angle_alpha   90.00
_cell.angle_beta   90.00
_cell.angle_gamma   90.00
#
_symmetry.space_group_name_H-M   'P 1'
#
loop_
_entity.id
_entity.type
_entity.pdbx_description
1 polymer ?
#
loop_
_entity_poly.entity_id
_entity_poly.type
_entity_poly.pdbx_seq_one_letter_code
_entity_poly.pdbx_strand_id
1 'polypeptide(L)'
;MPETNGRLQRVTAALSTLARRIANLESAMGRPSGQMPTILSLFARGGDAMLDEDDRLRLSLLEDALGALTDRLAKLEKHLTGKPVPQSAPEPSHFDDQAELQDRGVSAPSPIMPPAKRPPDKDNPRHNLEERIGRTWLNRLGVLFISVAVILFLMLTYDKIGDAAKAGLGFLTGSALLGSGLWVERRGYRSTAVGLVAAGSVALYLSAFASYAMFHLVARLPALGLMAMITAITLLLALKMAQPFVAFTGLAGGFLAPALLRFQGGDPEFLLSILGYLAVLDLCLLWLSHFRRWPELVLLSFLATQGYLAAGWHGLAALPGATALTAVGVFFAIFAALGVYQHLVRRQPSEWHEVGLAFLNGLAALVWMLVILIANDWANWIGLSVLGLAGLHFLLGLGLLARNKANKPL
;
A
#
# COMPACT_ATOMS: atom_id res chain seq x y z
N MET A 1 -25.35 19.82 -28.74
CA MET A 1 -26.38 19.14 -27.92
C MET A 1 -27.00 17.89 -28.59
N PRO A 2 -27.29 17.82 -29.91
CA PRO A 2 -27.86 16.59 -30.49
C PRO A 2 -26.84 15.45 -30.76
N GLU A 3 -25.56 15.76 -31.04
CA GLU A 3 -24.55 14.72 -31.33
C GLU A 3 -24.12 13.90 -30.10
N THR A 4 -24.07 14.50 -28.91
CA THR A 4 -23.67 13.83 -27.66
C THR A 4 -24.69 12.76 -27.25
N ASN A 5 -25.99 13.02 -27.44
CA ASN A 5 -27.05 12.05 -27.15
C ASN A 5 -26.96 10.81 -28.06
N GLY A 6 -26.61 11.00 -29.34
CA GLY A 6 -26.43 9.88 -30.28
C GLY A 6 -25.19 9.02 -30.01
N ARG A 7 -24.18 9.53 -29.30
CA ARG A 7 -22.98 8.76 -28.90
C ARG A 7 -23.21 7.99 -27.61
N LEU A 8 -23.88 8.59 -26.62
CA LEU A 8 -24.31 7.91 -25.40
C LEU A 8 -25.26 6.73 -25.68
N GLN A 9 -26.16 6.87 -26.66
CA GLN A 9 -27.02 5.77 -27.12
C GLN A 9 -26.22 4.60 -27.74
N ARG A 10 -25.13 4.90 -28.44
CA ARG A 10 -24.26 3.86 -29.02
C ARG A 10 -23.44 3.13 -27.97
N VAL A 11 -22.92 3.84 -26.98
CA VAL A 11 -22.18 3.26 -25.84
C VAL A 11 -23.10 2.37 -24.99
N THR A 12 -24.31 2.84 -24.68
CA THR A 12 -25.30 2.03 -23.93
C THR A 12 -25.77 0.81 -24.73
N ALA A 13 -25.97 0.93 -26.05
CA ALA A 13 -26.27 -0.20 -26.92
C ALA A 13 -25.14 -1.24 -26.95
N ALA A 14 -23.88 -0.79 -27.05
CA ALA A 14 -22.70 -1.65 -27.02
C ALA A 14 -22.56 -2.40 -25.69
N LEU A 15 -22.73 -1.70 -24.56
CA LEU A 15 -22.71 -2.30 -23.22
C LEU A 15 -23.81 -3.34 -23.03
N SER A 16 -25.02 -3.07 -23.54
CA SER A 16 -26.15 -4.03 -23.46
C SER A 16 -25.91 -5.29 -24.31
N THR A 17 -25.17 -5.15 -25.41
CA THR A 17 -24.82 -6.25 -26.31
C THR A 17 -23.72 -7.11 -25.70
N LEU A 18 -22.74 -6.46 -25.05
CA LEU A 18 -21.64 -7.11 -24.35
C LEU A 18 -22.15 -7.88 -23.11
N ALA A 19 -23.06 -7.28 -22.34
CA ALA A 19 -23.73 -7.95 -21.22
C ALA A 19 -24.50 -9.20 -21.66
N ARG A 20 -25.25 -9.13 -22.78
CA ARG A 20 -25.98 -10.29 -23.34
C ARG A 20 -25.04 -11.40 -23.82
N ARG A 21 -23.91 -11.05 -24.44
CA ARG A 21 -22.93 -12.04 -24.91
C ARG A 21 -22.19 -12.73 -23.77
N ILE A 22 -21.88 -12.00 -22.69
CA ILE A 22 -21.30 -12.59 -21.47
C ILE A 22 -22.30 -13.54 -20.80
N ALA A 23 -23.58 -13.16 -20.70
CA ALA A 23 -24.61 -14.04 -20.14
C ALA A 23 -24.78 -15.34 -20.95
N ASN A 24 -24.69 -15.27 -22.28
CA ASN A 24 -24.72 -16.46 -23.16
C ASN A 24 -23.45 -17.33 -23.04
N LEU A 25 -22.29 -16.75 -22.74
CA LEU A 25 -21.06 -17.50 -22.47
C LEU A 25 -21.11 -18.20 -21.11
N GLU A 26 -21.69 -17.55 -20.09
CA GLU A 26 -21.87 -18.17 -18.77
C GLU A 26 -22.86 -19.33 -18.80
N SER A 27 -23.93 -19.24 -19.60
CA SER A 27 -24.87 -20.35 -19.79
C SER A 27 -24.24 -21.52 -20.56
N ALA A 28 -23.39 -21.25 -21.56
CA ALA A 28 -22.61 -22.28 -22.26
C ALA A 28 -21.55 -22.96 -21.37
N MET A 29 -21.10 -22.29 -20.30
CA MET A 29 -20.10 -22.81 -19.34
C MET A 29 -20.71 -23.42 -18.07
N GLY A 30 -22.05 -23.53 -17.97
CA GLY A 30 -22.74 -24.28 -16.90
C GLY A 30 -22.59 -23.73 -15.48
N ARG A 31 -22.33 -22.42 -15.30
CA ARG A 31 -22.26 -21.80 -13.96
C ARG A 31 -23.60 -21.13 -13.57
N PRO A 32 -24.09 -21.32 -12.33
CA PRO A 32 -25.39 -20.78 -11.92
C PRO A 32 -25.35 -19.26 -11.74
N SER A 33 -26.36 -18.62 -12.34
CA SER A 33 -26.61 -17.17 -12.40
C SER A 33 -27.15 -16.63 -11.08
N GLY A 34 -26.55 -15.55 -10.54
CA GLY A 34 -27.08 -14.99 -9.30
C GLY A 34 -26.61 -13.64 -8.77
N GLN A 35 -25.62 -12.94 -9.32
CA GLN A 35 -25.12 -11.70 -8.67
C GLN A 35 -24.71 -10.53 -9.59
N MET A 36 -25.22 -10.46 -10.82
CA MET A 36 -24.75 -9.44 -11.79
C MET A 36 -25.76 -8.40 -12.33
N PRO A 37 -26.77 -7.91 -11.57
CA PRO A 37 -27.41 -6.62 -11.91
C PRO A 37 -26.91 -5.42 -11.07
N THR A 38 -26.25 -5.66 -9.93
CA THR A 38 -25.95 -4.59 -8.95
C THR A 38 -24.65 -3.83 -9.25
N ILE A 39 -23.65 -4.47 -9.86
CA ILE A 39 -22.36 -3.83 -10.17
C ILE A 39 -22.47 -2.92 -11.40
N LEU A 40 -23.28 -3.31 -12.39
CA LEU A 40 -23.51 -2.52 -13.61
C LEU A 40 -24.38 -1.28 -13.36
N SER A 41 -25.33 -1.36 -12.43
CA SER A 41 -26.14 -0.19 -12.04
C SER A 41 -25.37 0.81 -11.18
N LEU A 42 -24.36 0.36 -10.42
CA LEU A 42 -23.44 1.26 -9.71
C LEU A 42 -22.53 2.05 -10.67
N PHE A 43 -22.09 1.41 -11.76
CA PHE A 43 -21.28 2.07 -12.80
C PHE A 43 -22.10 3.07 -13.62
N ALA A 44 -23.37 2.78 -13.90
CA ALA A 44 -24.26 3.68 -14.63
C ALA A 44 -24.66 4.94 -13.83
N ARG A 45 -24.67 4.86 -12.49
CA ARG A 45 -25.09 5.97 -11.61
C ARG A 45 -23.98 6.98 -11.30
N GLY A 46 -22.72 6.66 -11.62
CA GLY A 46 -21.56 7.52 -11.38
C GLY A 46 -21.14 8.40 -12.55
N GLY A 47 -21.85 8.34 -13.69
CA GLY A 47 -21.48 9.05 -14.92
C GLY A 47 -22.11 10.43 -15.12
N ASP A 48 -23.02 10.87 -14.24
CA ASP A 48 -23.85 12.06 -14.47
C ASP A 48 -23.33 13.36 -13.81
N ALA A 49 -22.13 13.35 -13.23
CA ALA A 49 -21.57 14.54 -12.59
C ALA A 49 -20.31 15.04 -13.32
N MET A 50 -20.45 16.23 -13.90
CA MET A 50 -19.39 17.14 -14.36
C MET A 50 -18.97 16.97 -15.82
N LEU A 51 -19.64 17.71 -16.70
CA LEU A 51 -19.30 17.85 -18.12
C LEU A 51 -18.38 19.07 -18.31
N ASP A 52 -17.13 18.83 -18.73
CA ASP A 52 -16.25 19.87 -19.28
C ASP A 52 -15.40 19.30 -20.45
N GLU A 53 -14.75 20.19 -21.21
CA GLU A 53 -14.22 19.94 -22.56
C GLU A 53 -13.25 18.74 -22.73
N ASP A 54 -12.64 18.24 -21.64
CA ASP A 54 -11.84 17.00 -21.57
C ASP A 54 -12.64 15.70 -21.80
N ASP A 55 -13.96 15.72 -21.63
CA ASP A 55 -14.81 14.54 -21.80
C ASP A 55 -14.89 14.06 -23.26
N ARG A 56 -14.62 14.94 -24.22
CA ARG A 56 -14.64 14.59 -25.65
C ARG A 56 -13.50 13.64 -26.02
N LEU A 57 -12.33 13.83 -25.41
CA LEU A 57 -11.14 12.97 -25.58
C LEU A 57 -11.29 11.65 -24.82
N ARG A 58 -11.90 11.68 -23.64
CA ARG A 58 -12.21 10.46 -22.87
C ARG A 58 -13.25 9.59 -23.55
N LEU A 59 -14.27 10.19 -24.17
CA LEU A 59 -15.30 9.46 -24.91
C LEU A 59 -14.74 8.74 -26.14
N SER A 60 -13.82 9.36 -26.90
CA SER A 60 -13.18 8.68 -28.04
C SER A 60 -12.26 7.54 -27.59
N LEU A 61 -11.51 7.74 -26.50
CA LEU A 61 -10.65 6.69 -25.93
C LEU A 61 -11.47 5.52 -25.38
N LEU A 62 -12.66 5.79 -24.81
CA LEU A 62 -13.57 4.77 -24.32
C LEU A 62 -14.22 4.00 -25.48
N GLU A 63 -14.61 4.68 -26.56
CA GLU A 63 -15.13 4.05 -27.78
C GLU A 63 -14.10 3.13 -28.44
N ASP A 64 -12.84 3.58 -28.55
CA ASP A 64 -11.73 2.77 -29.10
C ASP A 64 -11.41 1.56 -28.21
N ALA A 65 -11.36 1.75 -26.89
CA ALA A 65 -11.11 0.67 -25.95
C ALA A 65 -12.23 -0.38 -25.97
N LEU A 66 -13.50 0.05 -26.03
CA LEU A 66 -14.65 -0.84 -26.15
C LEU A 66 -14.63 -1.61 -27.47
N GLY A 67 -14.32 -0.95 -28.60
CA GLY A 67 -14.17 -1.59 -29.90
C GLY A 67 -13.12 -2.70 -29.88
N ALA A 68 -11.94 -2.41 -29.34
CA ALA A 68 -10.84 -3.38 -29.23
C ALA A 68 -11.18 -4.59 -28.33
N LEU A 69 -11.98 -4.38 -27.29
CA LEU A 69 -12.46 -5.44 -26.40
C LEU A 69 -13.50 -6.33 -27.08
N THR A 70 -14.43 -5.77 -27.86
CA THR A 70 -15.39 -6.55 -28.66
C THR A 70 -14.69 -7.44 -29.69
N ASP A 71 -13.66 -6.93 -30.37
CA ASP A 71 -12.91 -7.70 -31.37
C ASP A 71 -12.10 -8.84 -30.75
N ARG A 72 -11.51 -8.61 -29.57
CA ARG A 72 -10.80 -9.67 -28.82
C ARG A 72 -11.75 -10.78 -28.36
N LEU A 73 -12.96 -10.42 -27.92
CA LEU A 73 -13.98 -11.39 -27.54
C LEU A 73 -14.49 -12.20 -28.74
N ALA A 74 -14.69 -11.56 -29.90
CA ALA A 74 -15.09 -12.27 -31.13
C ALA A 74 -14.02 -13.27 -31.61
N LYS A 75 -12.73 -12.93 -31.47
CA LYS A 75 -11.62 -13.86 -31.78
C LYS A 75 -11.56 -15.05 -30.82
N LEU A 76 -11.88 -14.85 -29.54
CA LEU A 76 -11.96 -15.91 -28.53
C LEU A 76 -13.16 -16.84 -28.75
N GLU A 77 -14.33 -16.28 -29.10
CA GLU A 77 -15.54 -17.04 -29.43
C GLU A 77 -15.30 -17.99 -30.63
N LYS A 78 -14.61 -17.51 -31.67
CA LYS A 78 -14.24 -18.31 -32.85
C LYS A 78 -13.22 -19.41 -32.53
N HIS A 79 -12.34 -19.20 -31.55
CA HIS A 79 -11.37 -20.21 -31.10
C HIS A 79 -12.01 -21.32 -30.26
N LEU A 80 -13.07 -21.01 -29.51
CA LEU A 80 -13.75 -21.98 -28.64
C LEU A 80 -14.78 -22.84 -29.38
N THR A 81 -15.40 -22.31 -30.44
CA THR A 81 -16.40 -23.03 -31.25
C THR A 81 -15.79 -23.94 -32.33
N GLY A 82 -14.47 -23.93 -32.54
CA GLY A 82 -13.79 -24.58 -33.66
C GLY A 82 -13.12 -25.94 -33.39
N LYS A 83 -13.28 -26.57 -32.22
CA LYS A 83 -12.68 -27.89 -31.94
C LYS A 83 -13.73 -29.00 -31.82
N PRO A 84 -13.72 -30.04 -32.69
CA PRO A 84 -14.56 -31.21 -32.53
C PRO A 84 -13.97 -32.18 -31.49
N VAL A 85 -14.87 -32.74 -30.68
CA VAL A 85 -14.62 -33.79 -29.67
C VAL A 85 -14.62 -35.18 -30.34
N PRO A 86 -13.65 -36.05 -30.06
CA PRO A 86 -13.80 -37.49 -30.30
C PRO A 86 -14.44 -38.20 -29.09
N GLN A 87 -15.65 -38.75 -29.27
CA GLN A 87 -16.15 -39.97 -28.58
C GLN A 87 -15.39 -41.19 -29.17
N SER A 88 -15.14 -42.33 -28.52
CA SER A 88 -15.97 -43.15 -27.62
C SER A 88 -15.13 -44.28 -26.97
N ALA A 89 -15.58 -44.70 -25.77
CA ALA A 89 -15.42 -45.91 -24.92
C ALA A 89 -14.94 -47.26 -25.54
N PRO A 90 -14.71 -48.37 -24.79
CA PRO A 90 -15.11 -48.64 -23.39
C PRO A 90 -14.12 -49.41 -22.48
N GLU A 91 -14.47 -49.42 -21.18
CA GLU A 91 -14.00 -50.33 -20.13
C GLU A 91 -14.57 -51.76 -20.33
N PRO A 92 -13.95 -52.83 -19.79
CA PRO A 92 -14.43 -53.30 -18.49
C PRO A 92 -13.36 -53.90 -17.55
N SER A 93 -13.67 -53.74 -16.26
CA SER A 93 -13.30 -54.48 -15.06
C SER A 93 -13.01 -55.99 -15.17
N HIS A 94 -11.96 -56.45 -14.50
CA HIS A 94 -11.88 -57.53 -13.47
C HIS A 94 -10.46 -58.08 -13.42
N PHE A 95 -9.91 -58.32 -12.22
CA PHE A 95 -9.32 -59.61 -11.80
C PHE A 95 -8.89 -59.51 -10.33
N ASP A 96 -9.60 -60.28 -9.49
CA ASP A 96 -9.18 -60.69 -8.16
C ASP A 96 -8.13 -61.81 -8.25
N ASP A 97 -7.29 -61.87 -7.23
CA ASP A 97 -6.57 -63.02 -6.63
C ASP A 97 -6.24 -64.24 -7.49
N GLN A 98 -4.93 -64.57 -7.58
CA GLN A 98 -4.40 -65.80 -6.95
C GLN A 98 -2.86 -65.89 -7.02
N ALA A 99 -2.35 -66.63 -6.02
CA ALA A 99 -0.98 -66.82 -5.61
C ALA A 99 -0.08 -67.59 -6.60
N GLU A 100 1.23 -67.29 -6.58
CA GLU A 100 2.26 -68.30 -6.76
C GLU A 100 3.52 -67.98 -5.93
N LEU A 101 3.95 -69.00 -5.18
CA LEU A 101 5.10 -69.05 -4.28
C LEU A 101 6.40 -69.26 -5.08
N GLN A 102 7.51 -68.62 -4.64
CA GLN A 102 8.88 -69.16 -4.56
C GLN A 102 9.90 -68.01 -4.41
N ASP A 103 11.06 -68.11 -3.77
CA ASP A 103 11.61 -68.88 -2.65
C ASP A 103 12.99 -68.22 -2.36
N ARG A 104 13.41 -68.27 -1.10
CA ARG A 104 14.78 -68.14 -0.56
C ARG A 104 15.39 -66.77 -0.26
N GLY A 105 15.71 -66.61 1.03
CA GLY A 105 16.84 -65.85 1.50
C GLY A 105 16.84 -65.55 3.00
N VAL A 106 16.88 -66.57 3.86
CA VAL A 106 17.03 -66.41 5.32
C VAL A 106 18.35 -65.68 5.64
N SER A 107 18.27 -64.56 6.35
CA SER A 107 19.36 -64.03 7.19
C SER A 107 18.80 -63.53 8.52
N ALA A 108 19.54 -63.84 9.59
CA ALA A 108 19.14 -63.78 11.00
C ALA A 108 18.80 -62.37 11.54
N PRO A 109 18.03 -62.25 12.64
CA PRO A 109 17.60 -60.96 13.18
C PRO A 109 18.76 -60.22 13.87
N SER A 110 19.07 -59.01 13.40
CA SER A 110 19.92 -58.07 14.15
C SER A 110 19.12 -57.40 15.27
N PRO A 111 19.71 -57.12 16.44
CA PRO A 111 19.01 -56.53 17.58
C PRO A 111 18.43 -55.16 17.22
N ILE A 112 17.15 -54.94 17.53
CA ILE A 112 16.48 -53.64 17.42
C ILE A 112 17.09 -52.71 18.47
N MET A 113 18.04 -51.87 18.07
CA MET A 113 18.43 -50.70 18.85
C MET A 113 17.32 -49.65 18.74
N PRO A 114 16.92 -49.00 19.85
CA PRO A 114 15.96 -47.89 19.80
C PRO A 114 16.51 -46.79 18.88
N PRO A 115 15.69 -46.12 18.06
CA PRO A 115 16.15 -45.02 17.23
C PRO A 115 16.68 -43.91 18.14
N ALA A 116 17.99 -43.68 18.10
CA ALA A 116 18.60 -42.51 18.71
C ALA A 116 17.89 -41.28 18.14
N LYS A 117 17.31 -40.45 19.02
CA LYS A 117 16.75 -39.15 18.64
C LYS A 117 17.82 -38.37 17.88
N ARG A 118 17.68 -38.29 16.55
CA ARG A 118 18.48 -37.37 15.73
C ARG A 118 18.24 -35.96 16.30
N PRO A 119 19.30 -35.21 16.65
CA PRO A 119 19.12 -33.79 16.94
C PRO A 119 18.49 -33.12 15.72
N PRO A 120 17.63 -32.09 15.91
CA PRO A 120 16.96 -31.43 14.80
C PRO A 120 18.01 -30.88 13.83
N ASP A 121 17.87 -31.30 12.57
CA ASP A 121 18.70 -30.90 11.45
C ASP A 121 18.50 -29.40 11.20
N LYS A 122 19.40 -28.59 11.76
CA LYS A 122 19.38 -27.12 11.64
C LYS A 122 19.85 -26.64 10.25
N ASP A 123 20.37 -27.54 9.42
CA ASP A 123 21.04 -27.21 8.15
C ASP A 123 20.22 -27.53 6.91
N ASN A 124 18.98 -28.03 7.03
CA ASN A 124 18.13 -28.23 5.86
C ASN A 124 17.51 -26.90 5.38
N PRO A 125 17.87 -26.38 4.19
CA PRO A 125 17.35 -25.11 3.70
C PRO A 125 15.84 -25.12 3.56
N ARG A 126 15.23 -26.29 3.33
CA ARG A 126 13.78 -26.45 3.17
C ARG A 126 13.01 -26.25 4.48
N HIS A 127 13.54 -26.74 5.60
CA HIS A 127 12.92 -26.55 6.92
C HIS A 127 13.05 -25.08 7.38
N ASN A 128 14.21 -24.46 7.11
CA ASN A 128 14.42 -23.03 7.35
C ASN A 128 13.57 -22.14 6.42
N LEU A 129 13.27 -22.59 5.19
CA LEU A 129 12.35 -21.92 4.26
C LEU A 129 10.89 -22.06 4.71
N GLU A 130 10.47 -23.25 5.14
CA GLU A 130 9.12 -23.49 5.65
C GLU A 130 8.86 -22.70 6.94
N GLU A 131 9.84 -22.63 7.84
CA GLU A 131 9.75 -21.81 9.04
C GLU A 131 9.73 -20.30 8.70
N ARG A 132 10.55 -19.83 7.75
CA ARG A 132 10.55 -18.42 7.32
C ARG A 132 9.28 -18.03 6.55
N ILE A 133 8.77 -18.92 5.69
CA ILE A 133 7.55 -18.72 4.91
C ILE A 133 6.35 -18.77 5.84
N GLY A 134 6.22 -19.83 6.64
CA GLY A 134 5.12 -20.01 7.59
C GLY A 134 5.03 -18.87 8.60
N ARG A 135 6.15 -18.44 9.20
CA ARG A 135 6.11 -17.42 10.26
C ARG A 135 5.88 -16.00 9.75
N THR A 136 6.37 -15.67 8.54
CA THR A 136 6.26 -14.31 7.98
C THR A 136 5.01 -14.13 7.12
N TRP A 137 4.68 -15.11 6.27
CA TRP A 137 3.54 -15.01 5.36
C TRP A 137 2.22 -15.23 6.08
N LEU A 138 2.15 -16.16 7.04
CA LEU A 138 0.93 -16.34 7.84
C LEU A 138 0.59 -15.08 8.62
N ASN A 139 1.62 -14.38 9.12
CA ASN A 139 1.44 -13.12 9.82
C ASN A 139 0.88 -12.02 8.92
N ARG A 140 1.38 -11.93 7.67
CA ARG A 140 0.89 -10.99 6.65
C ARG A 140 -0.54 -11.33 6.20
N LEU A 141 -0.83 -12.61 5.97
CA LEU A 141 -2.17 -13.09 5.63
C LEU A 141 -3.15 -12.86 6.78
N GLY A 142 -2.73 -13.07 8.04
CA GLY A 142 -3.54 -12.80 9.22
C GLY A 142 -3.96 -11.33 9.29
N VAL A 143 -3.02 -10.41 9.06
CA VAL A 143 -3.33 -8.97 8.95
C VAL A 143 -4.35 -8.72 7.83
N LEU A 144 -4.17 -9.33 6.65
CA LEU A 144 -5.08 -9.17 5.52
C LEU A 144 -6.49 -9.67 5.84
N PHE A 145 -6.62 -10.90 6.35
CA PHE A 145 -7.91 -11.50 6.69
C PHE A 145 -8.62 -10.72 7.81
N ILE A 146 -7.89 -10.28 8.84
CA ILE A 146 -8.46 -9.44 9.90
C ILE A 146 -8.94 -8.12 9.31
N SER A 147 -8.17 -7.50 8.41
CA SER A 147 -8.56 -6.26 7.75
C SER A 147 -9.84 -6.43 6.96
N VAL A 148 -9.93 -7.47 6.13
CA VAL A 148 -11.13 -7.81 5.35
C VAL A 148 -12.31 -8.09 6.29
N ALA A 149 -12.10 -8.84 7.37
CA ALA A 149 -13.14 -9.13 8.35
C ALA A 149 -13.69 -7.85 9.01
N VAL A 150 -12.82 -6.88 9.34
CA VAL A 150 -13.26 -5.59 9.90
C VAL A 150 -14.05 -4.77 8.87
N ILE A 151 -13.60 -4.71 7.60
CA ILE A 151 -14.37 -4.05 6.53
C ILE A 151 -15.76 -4.67 6.41
N LEU A 152 -15.79 -6.01 6.28
CA LEU A 152 -17.03 -6.76 6.13
C LEU A 152 -17.93 -6.59 7.35
N PHE A 153 -17.38 -6.62 8.57
CA PHE A 153 -18.15 -6.38 9.78
C PHE A 153 -18.79 -4.99 9.79
N LEU A 154 -18.03 -3.95 9.45
CA LEU A 154 -18.54 -2.57 9.39
C LEU A 154 -19.61 -2.41 8.30
N MET A 155 -19.47 -3.09 7.15
CA MET A 155 -20.42 -3.03 6.04
C MET A 155 -21.67 -3.91 6.23
N LEU A 156 -21.55 -5.07 6.87
CA LEU A 156 -22.62 -6.08 6.97
C LEU A 156 -23.39 -6.04 8.30
N THR A 157 -23.06 -5.10 9.18
CA THR A 157 -23.78 -4.99 10.46
C THR A 157 -25.22 -4.56 10.21
N TYR A 158 -26.17 -5.37 10.71
CA TYR A 158 -27.61 -5.12 10.69
C TYR A 158 -27.96 -3.67 11.08
N ASP A 159 -28.92 -3.08 10.37
CA ASP A 159 -29.40 -1.68 10.52
C ASP A 159 -29.86 -1.28 11.93
N LYS A 160 -30.00 -2.24 12.85
CA LYS A 160 -30.43 -2.00 14.24
C LYS A 160 -29.31 -1.50 15.17
N ILE A 161 -28.05 -1.61 14.78
CA ILE A 161 -26.93 -1.09 15.56
C ILE A 161 -26.62 0.33 15.06
N GLY A 162 -26.65 1.32 15.96
CA GLY A 162 -26.34 2.70 15.61
C GLY A 162 -24.90 2.86 15.10
N ASP A 163 -24.69 3.80 14.18
CA ASP A 163 -23.40 3.98 13.49
C ASP A 163 -22.24 4.28 14.45
N ALA A 164 -22.52 5.01 15.54
CA ALA A 164 -21.55 5.23 16.63
C ALA A 164 -21.12 3.92 17.30
N ALA A 165 -22.04 2.98 17.50
CA ALA A 165 -21.75 1.68 18.12
C ALA A 165 -20.94 0.78 17.17
N LYS A 166 -21.22 0.83 15.86
CA LYS A 166 -20.41 0.13 14.83
C LYS A 166 -18.95 0.63 14.84
N ALA A 167 -18.77 1.95 14.81
CA ALA A 167 -17.44 2.56 14.91
C ALA A 167 -16.75 2.20 16.23
N GLY A 168 -17.46 2.27 17.36
CA GLY A 168 -16.95 1.92 18.69
C GLY A 168 -16.48 0.46 18.77
N LEU A 169 -17.22 -0.49 18.19
CA LEU A 169 -16.82 -1.89 18.11
C LEU A 169 -15.56 -2.10 17.26
N GLY A 170 -15.41 -1.34 16.18
CA GLY A 170 -14.18 -1.33 15.38
C GLY A 170 -12.97 -0.87 16.19
N PHE A 171 -13.10 0.25 16.91
CA PHE A 171 -12.05 0.75 17.81
C PHE A 171 -11.74 -0.23 18.95
N LEU A 172 -12.77 -0.83 19.54
CA LEU A 172 -12.61 -1.82 20.61
C LEU A 172 -11.86 -3.05 20.11
N THR A 173 -12.23 -3.56 18.93
CA THR A 173 -11.60 -4.73 18.31
C THR A 173 -10.14 -4.43 17.96
N GLY A 174 -9.87 -3.29 17.31
CA GLY A 174 -8.50 -2.87 16.99
C GLY A 174 -7.62 -2.68 18.24
N SER A 175 -8.19 -2.08 19.30
CA SER A 175 -7.48 -1.91 20.58
C SER A 175 -7.23 -3.25 21.29
N ALA A 176 -8.18 -4.18 21.23
CA ALA A 176 -8.03 -5.52 21.77
C ALA A 176 -6.96 -6.33 21.01
N LEU A 177 -6.89 -6.19 19.68
CA LEU A 177 -5.82 -6.77 18.86
C LEU A 177 -4.45 -6.19 19.21
N LEU A 178 -4.33 -4.87 19.35
CA LEU A 178 -3.09 -4.23 19.82
C LEU A 178 -2.68 -4.72 21.22
N GLY A 179 -3.62 -4.72 22.17
CA GLY A 179 -3.38 -5.13 23.55
C GLY A 179 -3.00 -6.61 23.66
N SER A 180 -3.68 -7.49 22.92
CA SER A 180 -3.34 -8.90 22.84
C SER A 180 -1.96 -9.12 22.20
N GLY A 181 -1.61 -8.35 21.17
CA GLY A 181 -0.27 -8.38 20.58
C GLY A 181 0.83 -8.07 21.60
N LEU A 182 0.65 -7.04 22.41
CA LEU A 182 1.57 -6.69 23.50
C LEU A 182 1.64 -7.74 24.61
N TRP A 183 0.52 -8.40 24.92
CA TRP A 183 0.48 -9.48 25.90
C TRP A 183 1.18 -10.75 25.39
N VAL A 184 0.95 -11.11 24.13
CA VAL A 184 1.60 -12.24 23.44
C VAL A 184 3.11 -11.99 23.31
N GLU A 185 3.53 -10.73 23.08
CA GLU A 185 4.93 -10.32 23.06
C GLU A 185 5.63 -10.67 24.39
N ARG A 186 5.00 -10.34 25.52
CA ARG A 186 5.52 -10.63 26.87
C ARG A 186 5.64 -12.13 27.16
N ARG A 187 4.87 -12.97 26.47
CA ARG A 187 4.93 -14.44 26.57
C ARG A 187 6.00 -15.08 25.66
N GLY A 188 6.77 -14.29 24.91
CA GLY A 188 7.87 -14.75 24.08
C GLY A 188 7.50 -15.08 22.62
N TYR A 189 6.22 -14.98 22.24
CA TYR A 189 5.76 -15.26 20.87
C TYR A 189 5.88 -14.04 19.96
N ARG A 190 7.11 -13.61 19.67
CA ARG A 190 7.40 -12.37 18.93
C ARG A 190 6.71 -12.27 17.56
N SER A 191 6.70 -13.33 16.76
CA SER A 191 6.15 -13.25 15.39
C SER A 191 4.63 -13.04 15.39
N THR A 192 3.90 -13.78 16.23
CA THR A 192 2.45 -13.64 16.38
C THR A 192 2.09 -12.27 16.95
N ALA A 193 2.88 -11.78 17.91
CA ALA A 193 2.71 -10.44 18.47
C ALA A 193 2.81 -9.36 17.39
N VAL A 194 3.77 -9.46 16.48
CA VAL A 194 3.95 -8.51 15.37
C VAL A 194 2.71 -8.46 14.47
N GLY A 195 2.09 -9.61 14.17
CA GLY A 195 0.87 -9.66 13.35
C GLY A 195 -0.32 -9.07 14.04
N LEU A 196 -0.52 -9.40 15.33
CA LEU A 196 -1.61 -8.84 16.11
C LEU A 196 -1.49 -7.32 16.23
N VAL A 197 -0.27 -6.80 16.45
CA VAL A 197 -0.05 -5.35 16.50
C VAL A 197 -0.29 -4.70 15.14
N ALA A 198 0.23 -5.28 14.05
CA ALA A 198 -0.01 -4.77 12.70
C ALA A 198 -1.51 -4.80 12.34
N ALA A 199 -2.20 -5.91 12.61
CA ALA A 199 -3.62 -6.09 12.34
C ALA A 199 -4.49 -5.15 13.17
N GLY A 200 -4.17 -4.99 14.46
CA GLY A 200 -4.84 -4.03 15.34
C GLY A 200 -4.67 -2.60 14.86
N SER A 201 -3.47 -2.23 14.40
CA SER A 201 -3.20 -0.91 13.82
C SER A 201 -4.05 -0.66 12.57
N VAL A 202 -4.11 -1.62 11.65
CA VAL A 202 -4.94 -1.52 10.43
C VAL A 202 -6.43 -1.43 10.78
N ALA A 203 -6.91 -2.25 11.73
CA ALA A 203 -8.30 -2.20 12.18
C ALA A 203 -8.66 -0.83 12.78
N LEU A 204 -7.76 -0.21 13.54
CA LEU A 204 -7.96 1.14 14.08
C LEU A 204 -7.99 2.20 12.97
N TYR A 205 -7.08 2.14 12.00
CA TYR A 205 -7.11 3.04 10.84
C TYR A 205 -8.42 2.94 10.08
N LEU A 206 -8.88 1.72 9.84
CA LEU A 206 -10.11 1.46 9.11
C LEU A 206 -11.34 1.94 9.89
N SER A 207 -11.33 1.79 11.21
CA SER A 207 -12.39 2.31 12.09
C SER A 207 -12.41 3.85 12.11
N ALA A 208 -11.24 4.50 12.14
CA ALA A 208 -11.12 5.95 12.01
C ALA A 208 -11.59 6.45 10.64
N PHE A 209 -11.25 5.72 9.57
CA PHE A 209 -11.71 6.04 8.22
C PHE A 209 -13.23 5.90 8.11
N ALA A 210 -13.79 4.77 8.55
CA ALA A 210 -15.23 4.52 8.52
C ALA A 210 -16.02 5.57 9.31
N SER A 211 -15.48 6.01 10.46
CA SER A 211 -16.08 7.07 11.27
C SER A 211 -16.24 8.39 10.52
N TYR A 212 -15.32 8.73 9.62
CA TYR A 212 -15.42 9.89 8.75
C TYR A 212 -16.24 9.61 7.48
N ALA A 213 -15.86 8.59 6.72
CA ALA A 213 -16.31 8.40 5.35
C ALA A 213 -17.66 7.70 5.23
N MET A 214 -17.98 6.77 6.14
CA MET A 214 -19.20 5.97 6.06
C MET A 214 -20.28 6.46 7.02
N PHE A 215 -19.88 6.80 8.25
CA PHE A 215 -20.81 7.14 9.32
C PHE A 215 -20.95 8.64 9.58
N HIS A 216 -20.10 9.47 8.97
CA HIS A 216 -20.08 10.93 9.16
C HIS A 216 -20.08 11.39 10.64
N LEU A 217 -19.53 10.58 11.54
CA LEU A 217 -19.47 10.84 12.98
C LEU A 217 -18.48 11.95 13.34
N VAL A 218 -17.44 12.10 12.53
CA VAL A 218 -16.30 12.96 12.80
C VAL A 218 -15.96 13.77 11.55
N ALA A 219 -15.63 15.05 11.73
CA ALA A 219 -15.18 15.90 10.63
C ALA A 219 -13.78 15.50 10.11
N ARG A 220 -13.41 16.01 8.93
CA ARG A 220 -12.17 15.68 8.22
C ARG A 220 -10.90 15.91 9.07
N LEU A 221 -10.80 17.06 9.75
CA LEU A 221 -9.63 17.44 10.55
C LEU A 221 -9.44 16.56 11.80
N PRO A 222 -10.46 16.34 12.67
CA PRO A 222 -10.30 15.43 13.80
C PRO A 222 -10.04 13.97 13.38
N ALA A 223 -10.59 13.53 12.23
CA ALA A 223 -10.29 12.20 11.69
C ALA A 223 -8.81 12.07 11.29
N LEU A 224 -8.23 13.10 10.66
CA LEU A 224 -6.80 13.17 10.36
C LEU A 224 -5.95 13.12 11.64
N GLY A 225 -6.35 13.86 12.68
CA GLY A 225 -5.69 13.85 13.99
C GLY A 225 -5.76 12.49 14.68
N LEU A 226 -6.90 11.80 14.60
CA LEU A 226 -7.07 10.45 15.15
C LEU A 226 -6.17 9.44 14.43
N MET A 227 -6.10 9.52 13.10
CA MET A 227 -5.18 8.69 12.30
C MET A 227 -3.72 8.99 12.64
N ALA A 228 -3.35 10.26 12.84
CA ALA A 228 -2.02 10.64 13.32
C ALA A 228 -1.67 9.99 14.67
N MET A 229 -2.63 9.99 15.60
CA MET A 229 -2.46 9.37 16.92
C MET A 229 -2.25 7.85 16.79
N ILE A 230 -3.00 7.18 15.92
CA ILE A 230 -2.83 5.77 15.61
C ILE A 230 -1.44 5.52 15.01
N THR A 231 -0.97 6.37 14.09
CA THR A 231 0.41 6.30 13.54
C THR A 231 1.45 6.37 14.65
N ALA A 232 1.34 7.38 15.53
CA ALA A 232 2.28 7.59 16.62
C ALA A 232 2.34 6.40 17.57
N ILE A 233 1.18 5.87 17.99
CA ILE A 233 1.10 4.67 18.83
C ILE A 233 1.77 3.49 18.13
N THR A 234 1.47 3.28 16.84
CA THR A 234 2.04 2.17 16.06
C THR A 234 3.56 2.28 15.94
N LEU A 235 4.08 3.48 15.72
CA LEU A 235 5.53 3.74 15.66
C LEU A 235 6.22 3.51 17.01
N LEU A 236 5.61 3.95 18.11
CA LEU A 236 6.12 3.69 19.47
C LEU A 236 6.16 2.18 19.77
N LEU A 237 5.12 1.45 19.36
CA LEU A 237 5.11 -0.02 19.47
C LEU A 237 6.21 -0.64 18.59
N ALA A 238 6.40 -0.14 17.37
CA ALA A 238 7.46 -0.62 16.49
C ALA A 238 8.86 -0.43 17.09
N LEU A 239 9.11 0.71 17.76
CA LEU A 239 10.36 0.95 18.51
C LEU A 239 10.55 -0.07 19.63
N LYS A 240 9.51 -0.27 20.44
CA LYS A 240 9.54 -1.21 21.57
C LYS A 240 9.83 -2.64 21.11
N MET A 241 9.16 -3.08 20.04
CA MET A 241 9.33 -4.43 19.49
C MET A 241 10.61 -4.56 18.65
N ALA A 242 11.20 -3.45 18.22
CA ALA A 242 12.29 -3.37 17.25
C ALA A 242 11.96 -4.09 15.93
N GLN A 243 10.74 -3.92 15.43
CA GLN A 243 10.24 -4.63 14.25
C GLN A 243 9.90 -3.66 13.11
N PRO A 244 10.64 -3.69 11.98
CA PRO A 244 10.43 -2.74 10.88
C PRO A 244 9.06 -2.93 10.21
N PHE A 245 8.51 -4.15 10.21
CA PHE A 245 7.18 -4.42 9.63
C PHE A 245 6.07 -3.63 10.34
N VAL A 246 6.14 -3.49 11.67
CA VAL A 246 5.15 -2.71 12.43
C VAL A 246 5.28 -1.22 12.09
N ALA A 247 6.52 -0.71 12.02
CA ALA A 247 6.76 0.67 11.63
C ALA A 247 6.28 0.97 10.20
N PHE A 248 6.52 0.03 9.27
CA PHE A 248 6.01 0.10 7.91
C PHE A 248 4.48 0.18 7.90
N THR A 249 3.77 -0.66 8.65
CA THR A 249 2.30 -0.61 8.69
C THR A 249 1.77 0.71 9.27
N GLY A 250 2.45 1.25 10.29
CA GLY A 250 2.13 2.56 10.86
C GLY A 250 2.30 3.69 9.86
N LEU A 251 3.47 3.78 9.21
CA LEU A 251 3.80 4.81 8.21
C LEU A 251 2.94 4.67 6.95
N ALA A 252 2.76 3.45 6.44
CA ALA A 252 1.90 3.21 5.29
C ALA A 252 0.47 3.68 5.56
N GLY A 253 -0.09 3.39 6.74
CA GLY A 253 -1.39 3.93 7.15
C GLY A 253 -1.39 5.45 7.29
N GLY A 254 -0.31 6.03 7.82
CA GLY A 254 -0.17 7.46 8.01
C GLY A 254 -0.13 8.20 6.68
N PHE A 255 0.69 7.75 5.74
CA PHE A 255 0.71 8.30 4.39
C PHE A 255 -0.55 7.97 3.60
N LEU A 256 -1.33 6.95 3.93
CA LEU A 256 -2.59 6.67 3.25
C LEU A 256 -3.74 7.54 3.79
N ALA A 257 -3.65 8.01 5.04
CA ALA A 257 -4.70 8.78 5.70
C ALA A 257 -5.14 10.05 4.92
N PRO A 258 -4.23 10.95 4.49
CA PRO A 258 -4.64 12.13 3.71
C PRO A 258 -5.29 11.77 2.38
N ALA A 259 -4.76 10.76 1.66
CA ALA A 259 -5.31 10.30 0.39
C ALA A 259 -6.75 9.77 0.56
N LEU A 260 -7.01 9.01 1.63
CA LEU A 260 -8.34 8.52 1.97
C LEU A 260 -9.30 9.67 2.32
N LEU A 261 -8.85 10.65 3.09
CA LEU A 261 -9.67 11.78 3.52
C LEU A 261 -9.98 12.78 2.38
N ARG A 262 -9.12 12.83 1.35
CA ARG A 262 -9.25 13.72 0.19
C ARG A 262 -10.34 13.30 -0.81
N PHE A 263 -10.90 12.09 -0.68
CA PHE A 263 -12.00 11.59 -1.53
C PHE A 263 -13.28 12.45 -1.50
N GLN A 264 -13.44 13.40 -0.57
CA GLN A 264 -14.66 14.21 -0.39
C GLN A 264 -14.50 15.72 -0.68
N GLY A 265 -13.47 16.17 -1.40
CA GLY A 265 -13.41 17.57 -1.86
C GLY A 265 -11.98 18.11 -1.99
N GLY A 266 -11.67 18.65 -3.17
CA GLY A 266 -10.36 19.18 -3.55
C GLY A 266 -10.16 20.64 -3.15
N ASP A 267 -10.42 20.99 -1.89
CA ASP A 267 -10.27 22.37 -1.43
C ASP A 267 -8.78 22.76 -1.39
N PRO A 268 -8.36 23.87 -2.02
CA PRO A 268 -6.99 24.36 -1.96
C PRO A 268 -6.51 24.62 -0.52
N GLU A 269 -7.41 25.08 0.36
CA GLU A 269 -7.12 25.32 1.78
C GLU A 269 -6.73 24.04 2.53
N PHE A 270 -7.22 22.88 2.09
CA PHE A 270 -6.88 21.60 2.71
C PHE A 270 -5.45 21.16 2.38
N LEU A 271 -4.83 21.68 1.32
CA LEU A 271 -3.45 21.33 0.94
C LEU A 271 -2.47 21.67 2.07
N LEU A 272 -2.54 22.86 2.66
CA LEU A 272 -1.64 23.24 3.75
C LEU A 272 -1.79 22.32 4.97
N SER A 273 -3.01 21.86 5.25
CA SER A 273 -3.25 20.88 6.32
C SER A 273 -2.61 19.52 6.01
N ILE A 274 -2.69 19.07 4.76
CA ILE A 274 -2.01 17.86 4.29
C ILE A 274 -0.50 18.00 4.42
N LEU A 275 0.08 19.11 3.93
CA LEU A 275 1.53 19.34 4.00
C LEU A 275 2.02 19.44 5.46
N GLY A 276 1.27 20.12 6.33
CA GLY A 276 1.56 20.16 7.76
C GLY A 276 1.53 18.77 8.40
N TYR A 277 0.53 17.95 8.07
CA TYR A 277 0.44 16.57 8.53
C TYR A 277 1.61 15.71 8.04
N LEU A 278 1.99 15.81 6.76
CA LEU A 278 3.16 15.12 6.21
C LEU A 278 4.44 15.55 6.91
N ALA A 279 4.63 16.84 7.16
CA ALA A 279 5.80 17.35 7.86
C ALA A 279 5.89 16.78 9.29
N VAL A 280 4.76 16.65 9.98
CA VAL A 280 4.72 16.00 11.30
C VAL A 280 5.08 14.51 11.19
N LEU A 281 4.58 13.79 10.19
CA LEU A 281 4.95 12.39 9.95
C LEU A 281 6.45 12.22 9.65
N ASP A 282 7.00 13.07 8.78
CA ASP A 282 8.42 13.03 8.42
C ASP A 282 9.31 13.43 9.61
N LEU A 283 8.87 14.35 10.47
CA LEU A 283 9.53 14.66 11.75
C LEU A 283 9.48 13.48 12.72
N CYS A 284 8.34 12.76 12.79
CA CYS A 284 8.24 11.54 13.58
C CYS A 284 9.21 10.48 13.06
N LEU A 285 9.37 10.35 11.74
CA LEU A 285 10.34 9.45 11.13
C LEU A 285 11.79 9.89 11.42
N LEU A 286 12.09 11.17 11.36
CA LEU A 286 13.41 11.71 11.74
C LEU A 286 13.73 11.37 13.20
N TRP A 287 12.76 11.55 14.10
CA TRP A 287 12.88 11.15 15.50
C TRP A 287 13.06 9.64 15.66
N LEU A 288 12.28 8.83 14.93
CA LEU A 288 12.38 7.37 14.91
C LEU A 288 13.75 6.88 14.45
N SER A 289 14.30 7.53 13.41
CA SER A 289 15.63 7.25 12.84
C SER A 289 16.76 7.46 13.85
N HIS A 290 16.53 8.30 14.89
CA HIS A 290 17.45 8.40 16.01
C HIS A 290 17.58 7.06 16.76
N PHE A 291 16.50 6.32 16.96
CA PHE A 291 16.55 5.08 17.74
C PHE A 291 16.90 3.87 16.89
N ARG A 292 16.35 3.77 15.68
CA ARG A 292 16.51 2.62 14.79
C ARG A 292 16.67 3.05 13.33
N ARG A 293 17.63 2.44 12.64
CA ARG A 293 17.89 2.69 11.21
C ARG A 293 17.07 1.75 10.36
N TRP A 294 16.09 2.29 9.66
CA TRP A 294 15.26 1.57 8.70
C TRP A 294 15.24 2.34 7.37
N PRO A 295 16.25 2.16 6.50
CA PRO A 295 16.40 2.95 5.28
C PRO A 295 15.20 2.79 4.33
N GLU A 296 14.57 1.61 4.32
CA GLU A 296 13.35 1.34 3.57
C GLU A 296 12.20 2.30 3.93
N LEU A 297 12.06 2.65 5.21
CA LEU A 297 11.02 3.56 5.68
C LEU A 297 11.32 5.02 5.32
N VAL A 298 12.61 5.38 5.31
CA VAL A 298 13.06 6.71 4.88
C VAL A 298 12.78 6.89 3.39
N LEU A 299 13.09 5.89 2.57
CA LEU A 299 12.79 5.91 1.14
C LEU A 299 11.27 5.92 0.89
N LEU A 300 10.50 5.11 1.60
CA LEU A 300 9.03 5.11 1.51
C LEU A 300 8.46 6.50 1.79
N SER A 301 8.92 7.15 2.87
CA SER A 301 8.43 8.46 3.29
C SER A 301 8.81 9.55 2.31
N PHE A 302 10.05 9.50 1.81
CA PHE A 302 10.49 10.40 0.73
C PHE A 302 9.60 10.26 -0.51
N LEU A 303 9.41 9.03 -1.01
CA LEU A 303 8.59 8.79 -2.19
C LEU A 303 7.13 9.20 -1.97
N ALA A 304 6.56 8.92 -0.79
CA ALA A 304 5.21 9.33 -0.45
C ALA A 304 5.09 10.86 -0.44
N THR A 305 5.98 11.58 0.24
CA THR A 305 5.99 13.04 0.29
C THR A 305 6.15 13.65 -1.10
N GLN A 306 7.06 13.12 -1.93
CA GLN A 306 7.19 13.54 -3.32
C GLN A 306 5.94 13.27 -4.16
N GLY A 307 5.29 12.12 -3.97
CA GLY A 307 4.03 11.78 -4.62
C GLY A 307 2.88 12.71 -4.23
N TYR A 308 2.81 13.12 -2.96
CA TYR A 308 1.83 14.09 -2.47
C TYR A 308 2.05 15.49 -3.03
N LEU A 309 3.31 15.95 -3.10
CA LEU A 309 3.65 17.23 -3.73
C LEU A 309 3.30 17.20 -5.23
N ALA A 310 3.57 16.09 -5.91
CA ALA A 310 3.20 15.87 -7.31
C ALA A 310 1.69 15.91 -7.54
N ALA A 311 0.93 15.13 -6.76
CA ALA A 311 -0.52 15.11 -6.84
C ALA A 311 -1.17 16.45 -6.43
N GLY A 312 -0.53 17.19 -5.52
CA GLY A 312 -0.96 18.50 -5.03
C GLY A 312 -0.45 19.69 -5.83
N TRP A 313 0.24 19.47 -6.96
CA TRP A 313 0.96 20.53 -7.67
C TRP A 313 0.12 21.76 -7.99
N HIS A 314 -1.10 21.57 -8.53
CA HIS A 314 -1.97 22.71 -8.86
C HIS A 314 -2.30 23.58 -7.65
N GLY A 315 -2.52 22.96 -6.48
CA GLY A 315 -2.75 23.70 -5.24
C GLY A 315 -1.47 24.39 -4.75
N LEU A 316 -0.31 23.73 -4.89
CA LEU A 316 0.98 24.30 -4.50
C LEU A 316 1.35 25.51 -5.38
N ALA A 317 1.06 25.45 -6.68
CA ALA A 317 1.28 26.52 -7.64
C ALA A 317 0.38 27.74 -7.39
N ALA A 318 -0.82 27.51 -6.84
CA ALA A 318 -1.76 28.57 -6.50
C ALA A 318 -1.43 29.30 -5.19
N LEU A 319 -0.53 28.75 -4.36
CA LEU A 319 -0.08 29.41 -3.13
C LEU A 319 0.89 30.56 -3.46
N PRO A 320 0.97 31.60 -2.61
CA PRO A 320 2.03 32.60 -2.71
C PRO A 320 3.41 31.96 -2.79
N GLY A 321 4.24 32.35 -3.76
CA GLY A 321 5.54 31.71 -4.02
C GLY A 321 6.42 31.51 -2.78
N ALA A 322 6.47 32.48 -1.87
CA ALA A 322 7.20 32.36 -0.61
C ALA A 322 6.67 31.24 0.31
N THR A 323 5.35 31.06 0.39
CA THR A 323 4.74 29.98 1.19
C THR A 323 4.97 28.60 0.57
N ALA A 324 4.87 28.49 -0.76
CA ALA A 324 5.17 27.25 -1.48
C ALA A 324 6.65 26.86 -1.32
N LEU A 325 7.57 27.81 -1.46
CA LEU A 325 9.01 27.60 -1.23
C LEU A 325 9.30 27.20 0.21
N THR A 326 8.63 27.81 1.18
CA THR A 326 8.79 27.45 2.60
C THR A 326 8.32 26.02 2.85
N ALA A 327 7.16 25.63 2.31
CA ALA A 327 6.62 24.29 2.46
C ALA A 327 7.56 23.22 1.89
N VAL A 328 8.05 23.40 0.66
CA VAL A 328 9.04 22.49 0.06
C VAL A 328 10.37 22.52 0.81
N GLY A 329 10.80 23.69 1.25
CA GLY A 329 12.03 23.88 2.02
C GLY A 329 12.03 23.13 3.36
N VAL A 330 10.88 23.02 4.03
CA VAL A 330 10.72 22.21 5.24
C VAL A 330 10.97 20.73 4.94
N PHE A 331 10.36 20.17 3.90
CA PHE A 331 10.60 18.77 3.52
C PHE A 331 12.05 18.53 3.11
N PHE A 332 12.62 19.44 2.31
CA PHE A 332 14.04 19.39 1.96
C PHE A 332 14.93 19.34 3.20
N ALA A 333 14.65 20.19 4.20
CA ALA A 333 15.42 20.23 5.45
C ALA A 333 15.28 18.94 6.26
N ILE A 334 14.07 18.36 6.35
CA ILE A 334 13.84 17.10 7.07
C ILE A 334 14.60 15.94 6.40
N PHE A 335 14.54 15.80 5.07
CA PHE A 335 15.25 14.73 4.36
C PHE A 335 16.76 14.96 4.28
N ALA A 336 17.20 16.22 4.20
CA ALA A 336 18.62 16.58 4.32
C ALA A 336 19.14 16.22 5.72
N ALA A 337 18.34 16.50 6.77
CA ALA A 337 18.65 16.04 8.11
C ALA A 337 18.72 14.51 8.15
N LEU A 338 17.73 13.77 7.63
CA LEU A 338 17.77 12.29 7.60
C LEU A 338 19.04 11.72 6.92
N GLY A 339 19.52 12.36 5.84
CA GLY A 339 20.74 11.95 5.12
C GLY A 339 22.05 12.36 5.82
N VAL A 340 22.09 13.51 6.47
CA VAL A 340 23.33 14.07 7.08
C VAL A 340 23.45 13.74 8.57
N TYR A 341 22.33 13.66 9.28
CA TYR A 341 22.23 13.50 10.74
C TYR A 341 22.99 12.27 11.23
N GLN A 342 22.93 11.18 10.47
CA GLN A 342 23.55 9.92 10.84
C GLN A 342 25.08 10.01 10.81
N HIS A 343 25.64 10.73 9.84
CA HIS A 343 27.08 10.93 9.72
C HIS A 343 27.59 11.97 10.71
N LEU A 344 26.92 13.12 10.80
CA LEU A 344 27.31 14.19 11.70
C LEU A 344 27.18 13.74 13.16
N VAL A 345 26.04 13.19 13.59
CA VAL A 345 25.83 12.93 15.03
C VAL A 345 26.40 11.56 15.46
N ARG A 346 26.31 10.52 14.62
CA ARG A 346 26.62 9.13 15.03
C ARG A 346 27.91 8.53 14.46
N ARG A 347 28.69 9.28 13.67
CA ARG A 347 30.05 8.90 13.21
C ARG A 347 30.12 7.53 12.50
N GLN A 348 29.08 7.16 11.77
CA GLN A 348 29.08 5.90 11.02
C GLN A 348 29.50 6.11 9.56
N PRO A 349 30.11 5.10 8.90
CA PRO A 349 30.43 5.18 7.48
C PRO A 349 29.15 5.41 6.67
N SER A 350 29.26 6.24 5.63
CA SER A 350 28.14 6.55 4.76
C SER A 350 27.72 5.29 4.02
N GLU A 351 26.47 4.88 4.19
CA GLU A 351 25.88 3.86 3.34
C GLU A 351 25.42 4.46 2.01
N TRP A 352 25.38 3.66 0.96
CA TRP A 352 24.97 4.11 -0.38
C TRP A 352 23.55 4.69 -0.38
N HIS A 353 22.66 4.16 0.47
CA HIS A 353 21.28 4.63 0.62
C HIS A 353 21.21 6.09 1.12
N GLU A 354 22.14 6.51 1.98
CA GLU A 354 22.17 7.87 2.54
C GLU A 354 22.65 8.87 1.50
N VAL A 355 23.67 8.51 0.71
CA VAL A 355 24.15 9.30 -0.43
C VAL A 355 23.07 9.40 -1.50
N GLY A 356 22.42 8.28 -1.82
CA GLY A 356 21.31 8.23 -2.77
C GLY A 356 20.15 9.13 -2.34
N LEU A 357 19.77 9.09 -1.05
CA LEU A 357 18.74 9.95 -0.50
C LEU A 357 19.13 11.44 -0.56
N ALA A 358 20.37 11.80 -0.20
CA ALA A 358 20.84 13.17 -0.27
C ALA A 358 20.82 13.72 -1.72
N PHE A 359 21.24 12.89 -2.68
CA PHE A 359 21.19 13.22 -4.10
C PHE A 359 19.74 13.39 -4.59
N LEU A 360 18.87 12.42 -4.29
CA LEU A 360 17.45 12.49 -4.66
C LEU A 360 16.74 13.69 -4.03
N ASN A 361 17.05 14.02 -2.77
CA ASN A 361 16.51 15.17 -2.07
C ASN A 361 16.97 16.48 -2.71
N GLY A 362 18.25 16.59 -3.07
CA GLY A 362 18.79 17.76 -3.79
C GLY A 362 18.13 17.95 -5.16
N LEU A 363 17.97 16.86 -5.92
CA LEU A 363 17.28 16.87 -7.21
C LEU A 363 15.80 17.27 -7.06
N ALA A 364 15.10 16.68 -6.09
CA ALA A 364 13.71 17.00 -5.80
C ALA A 364 13.52 18.48 -5.41
N ALA A 365 14.39 19.01 -4.54
CA ALA A 365 14.35 20.41 -4.15
C ALA A 365 14.59 21.34 -5.35
N LEU A 366 15.55 21.01 -6.22
CA LEU A 366 15.79 21.77 -7.44
C LEU A 366 14.57 21.78 -8.36
N VAL A 367 13.96 20.61 -8.61
CA VAL A 367 12.76 20.49 -9.44
C VAL A 367 11.63 21.33 -8.85
N TRP A 368 11.27 21.11 -7.58
CA TRP A 368 10.17 21.85 -6.97
C TRP A 368 10.39 23.36 -6.93
N MET A 369 11.61 23.78 -6.62
CA MET A 369 11.99 25.20 -6.62
C MET A 369 11.79 25.81 -8.01
N LEU A 370 12.29 25.18 -9.09
CA LEU A 370 12.11 25.67 -10.45
C LEU A 370 10.64 25.78 -10.83
N VAL A 371 9.86 24.75 -10.51
CA VAL A 371 8.44 24.68 -10.87
C VAL A 371 7.66 25.78 -10.13
N ILE A 372 7.94 26.04 -8.85
CA ILE A 372 7.35 27.14 -8.08
C ILE A 372 7.76 28.52 -8.63
N LEU A 373 9.04 28.72 -8.95
CA LEU A 373 9.53 30.00 -9.49
C LEU A 373 8.88 30.33 -10.83
N ILE A 374 8.73 29.34 -11.71
CA ILE A 374 8.08 29.51 -13.01
C ILE A 374 6.58 29.81 -12.82
N ALA A 375 5.90 29.08 -11.92
CA ALA A 375 4.47 29.27 -11.66
C ALA A 375 4.13 30.65 -11.05
N ASN A 376 5.11 31.34 -10.45
CA ASN A 376 4.93 32.65 -9.80
C ASN A 376 5.58 33.81 -10.60
N ASP A 377 5.94 33.60 -11.87
CA ASP A 377 6.63 34.60 -12.72
C ASP A 377 7.96 35.12 -12.14
N TRP A 378 8.63 34.31 -11.31
CA TRP A 378 9.91 34.64 -10.66
C TRP A 378 11.12 34.05 -11.40
N ALA A 379 11.03 33.94 -12.73
CA ALA A 379 12.08 33.35 -13.55
C ALA A 379 13.46 34.02 -13.37
N ASN A 380 13.48 35.32 -13.10
CA ASN A 380 14.73 36.08 -12.84
C ASN A 380 15.49 35.60 -11.59
N TRP A 381 14.81 34.94 -10.65
CA TRP A 381 15.41 34.43 -9.41
C TRP A 381 15.93 33.00 -9.53
N ILE A 382 15.79 32.36 -10.69
CA ILE A 382 16.22 30.97 -10.89
C ILE A 382 17.73 30.83 -10.66
N GLY A 383 18.54 31.72 -11.24
CA GLY A 383 19.99 31.67 -11.10
C GLY A 383 20.44 31.77 -9.65
N LEU A 384 19.91 32.76 -8.91
CA LEU A 384 20.24 32.95 -7.50
C LEU A 384 19.79 31.76 -6.64
N SER A 385 18.60 31.23 -6.90
CA SER A 385 18.05 30.11 -6.13
C SER A 385 18.84 28.82 -6.35
N VAL A 386 19.27 28.55 -7.58
CA VAL A 386 20.15 27.40 -7.90
C VAL A 386 21.52 27.57 -7.24
N LEU A 387 22.09 28.77 -7.26
CA LEU A 387 23.35 29.06 -6.55
C LEU A 387 23.20 28.89 -5.03
N GLY A 388 22.07 29.32 -4.45
CA GLY A 388 21.76 29.13 -3.04
C GLY A 388 21.67 27.65 -2.66
N LEU A 389 20.95 26.84 -3.45
CA LEU A 389 20.83 25.41 -3.22
C LEU A 389 22.18 24.69 -3.36
N ALA A 390 22.98 25.04 -4.37
CA ALA A 390 24.32 24.52 -4.56
C ALA A 390 25.25 24.90 -3.39
N GLY A 391 25.19 26.15 -2.93
CA GLY A 391 25.93 26.64 -1.77
C GLY A 391 25.56 25.86 -0.50
N LEU A 392 24.28 25.58 -0.28
CA LEU A 392 23.81 24.79 0.86
C LEU A 392 24.38 23.36 0.83
N HIS A 393 24.33 22.69 -0.32
CA HIS A 393 24.92 21.35 -0.47
C HIS A 393 26.45 21.37 -0.30
N PHE A 394 27.11 22.40 -0.82
CA PHE A 394 28.56 22.58 -0.64
C PHE A 394 28.94 22.77 0.83
N LEU A 395 28.18 23.58 1.58
CA LEU A 395 28.38 23.77 3.02
C LEU A 395 28.13 22.48 3.81
N LEU A 396 27.08 21.71 3.47
CA LEU A 396 26.85 20.39 4.05
C LEU A 396 28.04 19.45 3.77
N GLY A 397 28.52 19.41 2.52
CA GLY A 397 29.69 18.63 2.11
C GLY A 397 30.98 19.02 2.85
N LEU A 398 31.24 20.32 2.99
CA LEU A 398 32.37 20.84 3.77
C LEU A 398 32.27 20.45 5.24
N GLY A 399 31.08 20.55 5.84
CA GLY A 399 30.85 20.12 7.23
C GLY A 399 31.14 18.64 7.44
N LEU A 400 30.75 17.79 6.49
CA LEU A 400 31.07 16.36 6.48
C LEU A 400 32.59 16.13 6.37
N LEU A 401 33.27 16.81 5.44
CA LEU A 401 34.72 16.66 5.20
C LEU A 401 35.59 17.18 6.36
N ALA A 402 35.28 18.35 6.91
CA ALA A 402 36.01 18.94 8.03
C ALA A 402 35.94 18.04 9.27
N ARG A 403 34.77 17.45 9.51
CA ARG A 403 34.56 16.51 10.62
C ARG A 403 35.25 15.16 10.40
N ASN A 404 35.39 14.72 9.15
CA ASN A 404 36.13 13.50 8.82
C ASN A 404 37.66 13.71 9.00
N LYS A 405 38.20 14.87 8.60
CA LYS A 405 39.62 15.22 8.79
C LYS A 405 40.02 15.34 10.26
N ALA A 406 39.15 15.86 11.12
CA ALA A 406 39.40 15.97 12.56
C ALA A 406 39.48 14.60 13.29
N ASN A 407 39.15 13.49 12.63
CA ASN A 407 39.09 12.15 13.21
C ASN A 407 40.10 11.15 12.62
N LYS A 408 41.07 11.59 11.81
CA LYS A 408 42.21 10.71 11.47
C LYS A 408 43.15 10.63 12.69
N PRO A 409 43.45 9.43 13.23
CA PRO A 409 44.50 9.32 14.24
C PRO A 409 45.84 9.74 13.62
N LEU A 410 46.58 10.59 14.33
CA LEU A 410 47.96 10.96 14.03
C LEU A 410 48.89 9.75 14.14
#